data_AF-A0A1E4TG18-F1
#
_entry.id   AF-A0A1E4TG18-F1
#
_cell.length_a   1.000
_cell.length_b   1.000
_cell.length_c   1.000
_cell.angle_alpha   90.00
_cell.angle_beta   90.00
_cell.angle_gamma   90.00
#
_symmetry.space_group_name_H-M   'P 1'
#
loop_
_entity.id
_entity.type
_entity.pdbx_description
1 polymer ?
#
loop_
_entity_poly.entity_id
_entity_poly.type
_entity_poly.pdbx_seq_one_letter_code
_entity_poly.pdbx_strand_id
1 'polypeptide(L)'
;MFWPLIEQEIRVELANLGSHNPSGVYVIANHDNLYLLDGVIFVHSGPYKGGIFHFQIHLPDDYGSVDSAAPRVKFKSHIPSHPRIDASGDLDLTLLLSKHQTGPSIDDPIDWLQSKKRIYIHTLCKFIKASFKSDLLNAAPGSLYTIDRDRFETLAKADVEASIAALPESPSDLFQFNALDEQQCKQLEELLAAHENLTSMAP
;
A
#
# COMPACT_ATOMS: atom_id res chain seq x y z
N MET A 1 -15.10 -22.74 -13.48
CA MET A 1 -15.68 -21.49 -14.04
C MET A 1 -16.23 -20.67 -12.87
N PHE A 2 -15.35 -19.94 -12.16
CA PHE A 2 -15.67 -19.15 -10.95
C PHE A 2 -15.20 -17.68 -11.06
N TRP A 3 -14.70 -17.27 -12.22
CA TRP A 3 -14.09 -15.96 -12.47
C TRP A 3 -14.97 -14.73 -12.14
N PRO A 4 -16.29 -14.71 -12.47
CA PRO A 4 -17.13 -13.56 -12.18
C PRO A 4 -17.24 -13.24 -10.68
N LEU A 5 -17.01 -14.22 -9.81
CA LEU A 5 -17.14 -14.04 -8.37
C LEU A 5 -15.94 -13.27 -7.77
N ILE A 6 -14.73 -13.50 -8.28
CA ILE A 6 -13.51 -12.85 -7.77
C ILE A 6 -13.51 -11.36 -8.09
N GLU A 7 -13.90 -10.97 -9.31
CA GLU A 7 -14.01 -9.55 -9.65
C GLU A 7 -15.04 -8.83 -8.78
N GLN A 8 -16.16 -9.50 -8.44
CA GLN A 8 -17.14 -8.96 -7.51
C GLN A 8 -16.59 -8.84 -6.09
N GLU A 9 -15.83 -9.84 -5.62
CA GLU A 9 -15.17 -9.78 -4.31
C GLU A 9 -14.16 -8.61 -4.24
N ILE A 10 -13.35 -8.40 -5.29
CA ILE A 10 -12.42 -7.27 -5.37
C ILE A 10 -13.19 -5.95 -5.28
N ARG A 11 -14.30 -5.80 -6.03
CA ARG A 11 -15.13 -4.57 -5.99
C ARG A 11 -15.72 -4.33 -4.60
N VAL A 12 -16.18 -5.38 -3.92
CA VAL A 12 -16.70 -5.29 -2.55
C VAL A 12 -15.60 -4.87 -1.59
N GLU A 13 -14.39 -5.43 -1.71
CA GLU A 13 -13.26 -5.01 -0.89
C GLU A 13 -12.90 -3.54 -1.09
N LEU A 14 -12.81 -3.08 -2.35
CA LEU A 14 -12.52 -1.70 -2.70
C LEU A 14 -13.59 -0.73 -2.17
N ALA A 15 -14.88 -1.08 -2.33
CA ALA A 15 -15.98 -0.29 -1.79
C ALA A 15 -15.90 -0.16 -0.26
N ASN A 16 -15.48 -1.23 0.42
CA ASN A 16 -15.32 -1.23 1.88
C ASN A 16 -14.09 -0.45 2.36
N LEU A 17 -13.10 -0.17 1.50
CA LEU A 17 -11.95 0.66 1.89
C LEU A 17 -12.37 2.08 2.26
N GLY A 18 -13.40 2.66 1.63
CA GLY A 18 -13.85 4.03 1.93
C GLY A 18 -14.17 4.28 3.41
N SER A 19 -14.65 3.26 4.11
CA SER A 19 -15.01 3.35 5.53
C SER A 19 -13.95 2.75 6.48
N HIS A 20 -13.04 1.93 5.95
CA HIS A 20 -12.18 1.07 6.78
C HIS A 20 -10.69 1.17 6.48
N ASN A 21 -10.27 1.88 5.43
CA ASN A 21 -8.85 1.96 5.08
C ASN A 21 -8.05 2.63 6.21
N PRO A 22 -6.85 2.14 6.54
CA PRO A 22 -5.90 2.92 7.33
C PRO A 22 -5.76 4.35 6.79
N SER A 23 -6.00 5.34 7.66
CA SER A 23 -5.82 6.77 7.31
C SER A 23 -4.47 7.03 6.63
N GLY A 24 -4.47 7.89 5.62
CA GLY A 24 -3.27 8.21 4.85
C GLY A 24 -2.89 7.15 3.82
N VAL A 25 -3.63 6.05 3.66
CA VAL A 25 -3.49 5.15 2.51
C VAL A 25 -4.73 5.30 1.64
N TYR A 26 -4.54 5.34 0.32
CA TYR A 26 -5.59 5.40 -0.67
C TYR A 26 -5.25 4.42 -1.77
N VAL A 27 -6.25 3.67 -2.22
CA VAL A 27 -6.11 2.65 -3.26
C VAL A 27 -7.38 2.67 -4.11
N ILE A 28 -7.21 2.70 -5.42
CA ILE A 28 -8.28 2.58 -6.41
C ILE A 28 -7.92 1.47 -7.41
N ALA A 29 -8.93 0.89 -8.05
CA ALA A 29 -8.66 0.01 -9.18
C ALA A 29 -8.24 0.83 -10.40
N ASN A 30 -7.29 0.30 -11.17
CA ASN A 30 -6.95 0.87 -12.46
C ASN A 30 -8.15 0.75 -13.41
N HIS A 31 -8.35 1.77 -14.27
CA HIS A 31 -9.50 1.83 -15.18
C HIS A 31 -9.64 0.58 -16.04
N ASP A 32 -8.52 0.09 -16.59
CA ASP A 32 -8.49 -0.98 -17.58
C ASP A 32 -8.26 -2.37 -16.96
N ASN A 33 -7.78 -2.44 -15.71
CA ASN A 33 -7.40 -3.70 -15.09
C ASN A 33 -7.71 -3.72 -13.58
N LEU A 34 -8.76 -4.47 -13.20
CA LEU A 34 -9.18 -4.63 -11.80
C LEU A 34 -8.16 -5.38 -10.91
N TYR A 35 -7.19 -6.08 -11.52
CA TYR A 35 -6.11 -6.78 -10.82
C TYR A 35 -4.89 -5.88 -10.59
N LEU A 36 -4.89 -4.68 -11.14
CA LEU A 36 -3.90 -3.64 -10.89
C LEU A 36 -4.57 -2.52 -10.12
N LEU A 37 -4.09 -2.24 -8.91
CA LEU A 37 -4.63 -1.17 -8.07
C LEU A 37 -3.56 -0.09 -7.90
N ASP A 38 -3.90 1.14 -8.25
CA ASP A 38 -3.04 2.30 -8.03
C ASP A 38 -3.30 2.85 -6.63
N GLY A 39 -2.25 3.21 -5.90
CA GLY A 39 -2.39 3.69 -4.53
C GLY A 39 -1.33 4.70 -4.10
N VAL A 40 -1.69 5.55 -3.15
CA VAL A 40 -0.76 6.50 -2.54
C VAL A 40 -0.80 6.37 -1.02
N ILE A 41 0.37 6.53 -0.40
CA ILE A 41 0.49 6.66 1.04
C ILE A 41 1.04 8.03 1.42
N PHE A 42 0.29 8.73 2.27
CA PHE A 42 0.69 9.92 3.02
C PHE A 42 1.20 9.47 4.39
N VAL A 43 2.50 9.66 4.62
CA VAL A 43 3.12 9.23 5.86
C VAL A 43 3.05 10.37 6.89
N HIS A 44 2.35 10.14 8.00
CA HIS A 44 2.09 11.19 9.00
C HIS A 44 3.04 11.17 10.21
N SER A 45 3.90 10.15 10.34
CA SER A 45 4.75 9.95 11.51
C SER A 45 6.02 9.16 11.19
N GLY A 46 7.04 9.29 12.03
CA GLY A 46 8.30 8.58 11.87
C GLY A 46 9.24 9.26 10.86
N PRO A 47 10.31 8.57 10.44
CA PRO A 47 11.37 9.16 9.61
C PRO A 47 10.90 9.67 8.24
N TYR A 48 9.83 9.08 7.71
CA TYR A 48 9.24 9.45 6.42
C TYR A 48 8.08 10.44 6.54
N LYS A 49 7.88 11.07 7.72
CA LYS A 49 6.78 12.02 7.94
C LYS A 49 6.79 13.13 6.88
N GLY A 50 5.64 13.34 6.25
CA GLY A 50 5.45 14.30 5.17
C GLY A 50 5.62 13.71 3.76
N GLY A 51 6.14 12.48 3.66
CA GLY A 51 6.30 11.80 2.37
C GLY A 51 4.97 11.37 1.75
N ILE A 52 4.91 11.46 0.42
CA ILE A 52 3.76 11.07 -0.40
C ILE A 52 4.26 10.08 -1.44
N PHE A 53 4.02 8.79 -1.21
CA PHE A 53 4.61 7.72 -2.02
C PHE A 53 3.55 6.98 -2.84
N HIS A 54 3.73 6.96 -4.15
CA HIS A 54 2.91 6.21 -5.09
C HIS A 54 3.37 4.75 -5.15
N PHE A 55 2.43 3.82 -5.07
CA PHE A 55 2.63 2.39 -5.22
C PHE A 55 1.51 1.76 -6.06
N GLN A 56 1.76 0.53 -6.52
CA GLN A 56 0.79 -0.31 -7.20
C GLN A 56 0.66 -1.64 -6.48
N ILE A 57 -0.56 -2.13 -6.32
CA ILE A 57 -0.85 -3.50 -5.88
C ILE A 57 -1.17 -4.32 -7.12
N HIS A 58 -0.41 -5.39 -7.33
CA HIS A 58 -0.58 -6.35 -8.40
C HIS A 58 -1.20 -7.60 -7.79
N LEU A 59 -2.49 -7.79 -8.05
CA LEU A 59 -3.19 -9.02 -7.75
C LEU A 59 -2.82 -10.05 -8.84
N PRO A 60 -2.54 -11.30 -8.47
CA PRO A 60 -2.27 -12.34 -9.46
C PRO A 60 -3.54 -12.69 -10.24
N ASP A 61 -3.39 -13.22 -11.45
CA ASP A 61 -4.55 -13.61 -12.26
C ASP A 61 -5.41 -14.66 -11.54
N ASP A 62 -4.80 -15.57 -10.79
CA ASP A 62 -5.51 -16.60 -10.01
C ASP A 62 -5.94 -16.14 -8.60
N TYR A 63 -6.04 -14.81 -8.37
CA TYR A 63 -6.37 -14.23 -7.08
C TYR A 63 -7.62 -14.85 -6.44
N GLY A 64 -7.49 -15.27 -5.17
CA GLY A 64 -8.57 -15.89 -4.40
C GLY A 64 -8.79 -17.38 -4.65
N SER A 65 -7.98 -18.00 -5.52
CA SER A 65 -7.84 -19.45 -5.60
C SER A 65 -6.96 -20.01 -4.47
N VAL A 66 -7.00 -21.33 -4.26
CA VAL A 66 -6.25 -22.02 -3.20
C VAL A 66 -4.74 -21.98 -3.46
N ASP A 67 -4.34 -22.04 -4.73
CA ASP A 67 -2.93 -22.05 -5.17
C ASP A 67 -2.44 -20.67 -5.61
N SER A 68 -3.25 -19.63 -5.40
CA SER A 68 -2.96 -18.24 -5.78
C SER A 68 -1.60 -17.81 -5.25
N ALA A 69 -0.81 -17.20 -6.14
CA ALA A 69 0.38 -16.48 -5.70
C ALA A 69 0.02 -15.37 -4.70
N ALA A 70 1.00 -14.91 -3.91
CA ALA A 70 0.81 -13.74 -3.09
C ALA A 70 0.69 -12.48 -3.98
N PRO A 71 -0.17 -11.51 -3.63
CA PRO A 71 -0.13 -10.19 -4.24
C PRO A 71 1.25 -9.55 -4.10
N ARG A 72 1.57 -8.66 -5.03
CA ARG A 72 2.83 -7.92 -5.04
C ARG A 72 2.54 -6.43 -4.86
N VAL A 73 3.35 -5.74 -4.07
CA VAL A 73 3.26 -4.29 -3.86
C VAL A 73 4.53 -3.65 -4.39
N LYS A 74 4.38 -2.76 -5.37
CA LYS A 74 5.49 -2.08 -6.05
C LYS A 74 5.39 -0.58 -5.90
N PHE A 75 6.36 0.04 -5.24
CA PHE A 75 6.50 1.49 -5.18
C PHE A 75 6.99 2.03 -6.53
N LYS A 76 6.30 3.07 -7.01
CA LYS A 76 6.67 3.85 -8.19
C LYS A 76 7.55 5.04 -7.80
N SER A 77 7.33 5.58 -6.61
CA SER A 77 8.26 6.51 -5.97
C SER A 77 9.58 5.80 -5.65
N HIS A 78 10.69 6.50 -5.84
CA HIS A 78 12.01 5.99 -5.49
C HIS A 78 12.27 6.20 -3.99
N ILE A 79 12.43 5.10 -3.23
CA ILE A 79 12.58 5.13 -1.76
C ILE A 79 13.79 4.26 -1.33
N PRO A 80 15.02 4.60 -1.77
CA PRO A 80 16.20 3.77 -1.57
C PRO A 80 16.56 3.57 -0.10
N SER A 81 16.12 4.44 0.82
CA SER A 81 16.42 4.28 2.24
C SER A 81 15.49 3.30 2.96
N HIS A 82 14.37 2.90 2.34
CA HIS A 82 13.38 2.06 3.01
C HIS A 82 13.84 0.60 3.08
N PRO A 83 14.01 0.02 4.28
CA PRO A 83 14.76 -1.23 4.47
C PRO A 83 14.03 -2.49 4.00
N ARG A 84 12.77 -2.34 3.56
CA ARG A 84 11.92 -3.42 3.04
C ARG A 84 11.50 -3.19 1.60
N ILE A 85 11.99 -2.14 0.95
CA ILE A 85 11.73 -1.89 -0.47
C ILE A 85 13.04 -2.17 -1.20
N ASP A 86 12.99 -3.04 -2.20
CA ASP A 86 14.18 -3.36 -2.98
C ASP A 86 14.47 -2.28 -4.04
N ALA A 87 15.60 -2.44 -4.76
CA ALA A 87 16.00 -1.49 -5.81
C ALA A 87 15.00 -1.42 -6.99
N SER A 88 14.16 -2.44 -7.15
CA SER A 88 13.10 -2.48 -8.17
C SER A 88 11.82 -1.77 -7.72
N GLY A 89 11.74 -1.39 -6.43
CA GLY A 89 10.56 -0.80 -5.79
C GLY A 89 9.64 -1.84 -5.13
N ASP A 90 10.02 -3.11 -5.09
CA ASP A 90 9.17 -4.16 -4.53
C ASP A 90 9.25 -4.21 -3.00
N LEU A 91 8.09 -4.19 -2.35
CA LEU A 91 7.96 -4.29 -0.90
C LEU A 91 8.05 -5.76 -0.46
N ASP A 92 8.97 -6.06 0.46
CA ASP A 92 9.08 -7.37 1.09
C ASP A 92 7.86 -7.68 1.98
N LEU A 93 6.99 -8.57 1.48
CA LEU A 93 5.80 -9.05 2.18
C LEU A 93 6.07 -10.29 3.04
N THR A 94 7.29 -10.80 3.15
CA THR A 94 7.58 -12.07 3.85
C THR A 94 7.03 -12.09 5.28
N LEU A 95 7.12 -10.97 6.01
CA LEU A 95 6.55 -10.86 7.36
C LEU A 95 5.01 -10.91 7.40
N LEU A 96 4.35 -10.45 6.35
CA LEU A 96 2.90 -10.57 6.22
C LEU A 96 2.53 -12.04 5.93
N LEU A 97 3.25 -12.66 5.00
CA LEU A 97 3.01 -14.03 4.55
C LEU A 97 3.23 -15.05 5.66
N SER A 98 4.28 -14.88 6.47
CA SER A 98 4.59 -15.79 7.58
C SER A 98 3.50 -15.82 8.65
N LYS A 99 2.88 -14.67 8.95
CA LYS A 99 1.74 -14.57 9.88
C LYS A 99 0.47 -15.21 9.33
N HIS A 100 0.33 -15.26 8.00
CA HIS A 100 -0.83 -15.84 7.34
C HIS A 100 -0.70 -17.36 7.09
N GLN A 101 0.49 -17.93 7.29
CA GLN A 101 0.76 -19.35 7.15
C GLN A 101 0.41 -20.17 8.40
N THR A 102 0.26 -19.54 9.57
CA THR A 102 0.06 -20.22 10.87
C THR A 102 -1.41 -20.49 11.24
N GLY A 103 -2.27 -20.76 10.24
CA GLY A 103 -3.65 -21.24 10.49
C GLY A 103 -3.67 -22.71 10.94
N PRO A 104 -4.72 -23.17 11.66
CA PRO A 104 -4.81 -24.56 12.14
C PRO A 104 -4.76 -25.58 10.99
N SER A 105 -4.29 -26.79 11.31
CA SER A 105 -4.23 -27.95 10.40
C SER A 105 -5.59 -28.25 9.79
N ILE A 106 -5.59 -28.65 8.51
CA ILE A 106 -6.76 -28.88 7.67
C ILE A 106 -7.42 -30.21 8.06
N ASP A 107 -8.21 -30.22 9.13
CA ASP A 107 -9.04 -31.37 9.49
C ASP A 107 -10.55 -31.02 9.62
N ASP A 108 -10.92 -29.73 9.57
CA ASP A 108 -12.31 -29.26 9.66
C ASP A 108 -12.82 -28.64 8.34
N PRO A 109 -13.99 -29.06 7.79
CA PRO A 109 -14.59 -28.43 6.62
C PRO A 109 -14.90 -26.94 6.80
N ILE A 110 -15.19 -26.46 8.01
CA ILE A 110 -15.39 -25.02 8.26
C ILE A 110 -14.04 -24.28 8.15
N ASP A 111 -12.94 -24.95 8.52
CA ASP A 111 -11.58 -24.45 8.35
C ASP A 111 -11.15 -24.48 6.88
N TRP A 112 -11.68 -25.35 6.00
CA TRP A 112 -11.44 -25.27 4.54
C TRP A 112 -11.89 -23.93 3.94
N LEU A 113 -13.01 -23.37 4.43
CA LEU A 113 -13.50 -22.08 3.96
C LEU A 113 -12.63 -20.92 4.50
N GLN A 114 -12.03 -21.10 5.69
CA GLN A 114 -11.09 -20.15 6.32
C GLN A 114 -9.62 -20.35 5.89
N SER A 115 -9.28 -21.51 5.31
CA SER A 115 -7.93 -21.88 4.86
C SER A 115 -7.59 -21.31 3.50
N LYS A 116 -8.51 -20.54 2.88
CA LYS A 116 -8.13 -19.54 1.89
C LYS A 116 -7.14 -18.60 2.57
N LYS A 117 -5.84 -18.90 2.43
CA LYS A 117 -4.68 -18.05 2.77
C LYS A 117 -4.64 -16.80 1.86
N ARG A 118 -5.82 -16.28 1.54
CA ARG A 118 -6.06 -15.14 0.69
C ARG A 118 -5.70 -13.89 1.48
N ILE A 119 -4.92 -13.04 0.85
CA ILE A 119 -4.52 -11.77 1.41
C ILE A 119 -5.46 -10.71 0.84
N TYR A 120 -6.35 -10.21 1.68
CA TYR A 120 -7.29 -9.16 1.34
C TYR A 120 -6.57 -7.83 1.06
N ILE A 121 -7.15 -7.01 0.19
CA ILE A 121 -6.59 -5.69 -0.19
C ILE A 121 -6.43 -4.82 1.06
N HIS A 122 -7.41 -4.83 1.96
CA HIS A 122 -7.34 -4.11 3.24
C HIS A 122 -6.15 -4.55 4.11
N THR A 123 -5.82 -5.84 4.09
CA THR A 123 -4.66 -6.37 4.82
C THR A 123 -3.36 -5.84 4.24
N LEU A 124 -3.26 -5.73 2.91
CA LEU A 124 -2.14 -5.09 2.24
C LEU A 124 -2.04 -3.61 2.61
N CYS A 125 -3.14 -2.84 2.56
CA CYS A 125 -3.15 -1.44 2.97
C CYS A 125 -2.65 -1.24 4.40
N LYS A 126 -3.09 -2.10 5.33
CA LYS A 126 -2.61 -2.09 6.72
C LYS A 126 -1.11 -2.37 6.81
N PHE A 127 -0.61 -3.35 6.05
CA PHE A 127 0.80 -3.70 6.04
C PHE A 127 1.67 -2.60 5.41
N ILE A 128 1.23 -2.01 4.30
CA ILE A 128 1.88 -0.85 3.67
C ILE A 128 1.99 0.29 4.66
N LYS A 129 0.91 0.65 5.37
CA LYS A 129 1.00 1.68 6.42
C LYS A 129 1.96 1.29 7.55
N ALA A 130 1.96 0.02 7.94
CA ALA A 130 2.84 -0.46 9.01
C ALA A 130 4.32 -0.47 8.59
N SER A 131 4.65 -0.62 7.30
CA SER A 131 6.05 -0.72 6.85
C SER A 131 6.86 0.54 7.13
N PHE A 132 6.20 1.70 7.18
CA PHE A 132 6.80 2.99 7.53
C PHE A 132 6.87 3.25 9.05
N LYS A 133 6.38 2.32 9.89
CA LYS A 133 6.46 2.45 11.35
C LYS A 133 7.74 1.84 11.89
N SER A 134 8.24 2.41 12.99
CA SER A 134 9.45 1.96 13.68
C SER A 134 9.55 0.45 13.87
N ASP A 135 8.47 -0.22 14.26
CA ASP A 135 8.47 -1.67 14.51
C ASP A 135 8.90 -2.47 13.29
N LEU A 136 8.38 -2.16 12.09
CA LEU A 136 8.73 -2.87 10.86
C LEU A 136 10.03 -2.38 10.21
N LEU A 137 10.39 -1.11 10.42
CA LEU A 137 11.70 -0.59 10.03
C LEU A 137 12.82 -1.24 10.84
N ASN A 138 12.58 -1.50 12.13
CA ASN A 138 13.51 -2.20 13.04
C ASN A 138 13.60 -3.70 12.72
N ALA A 139 12.49 -4.33 12.32
CA ALA A 139 12.44 -5.75 12.04
C ALA A 139 13.12 -6.16 10.72
N ALA A 140 13.65 -5.22 9.94
CA ALA A 140 14.39 -5.52 8.72
C ALA A 140 15.85 -5.89 9.05
N PRO A 141 16.34 -7.09 8.65
CA PRO A 141 17.71 -7.49 8.91
C PRO A 141 18.72 -6.51 8.29
N GLY A 142 19.72 -6.09 9.07
CA GLY A 142 20.74 -5.16 8.59
C GLY A 142 20.23 -3.75 8.28
N SER A 143 19.03 -3.40 8.75
CA SER A 143 18.44 -2.09 8.52
C SER A 143 19.33 -0.96 9.04
N LEU A 144 19.62 0.03 8.19
CA LEU A 144 20.34 1.23 8.60
C LEU A 144 19.60 1.97 9.73
N TYR A 145 18.27 1.79 9.83
CA TYR A 145 17.44 2.33 10.91
C TYR A 145 17.91 1.91 12.31
N THR A 146 18.51 0.73 12.46
CA THR A 146 19.02 0.23 13.74
C THR A 146 20.52 0.49 13.91
N ILE A 147 21.28 0.49 12.82
CA ILE A 147 22.74 0.62 12.82
C ILE A 147 23.18 2.08 12.97
N ASP A 148 22.56 2.99 12.22
CA ASP A 148 22.91 4.40 12.15
C ASP A 148 21.64 5.24 11.93
N ARG A 149 21.02 5.61 13.04
CA ARG A 149 19.73 6.31 13.06
C ARG A 149 19.81 7.67 12.36
N ASP A 150 20.85 8.44 12.63
CA ASP A 150 20.99 9.79 12.11
C ASP A 150 21.17 9.79 10.59
N ARG A 151 21.99 8.86 10.09
CA ARG A 151 22.15 8.67 8.65
C ARG A 151 20.86 8.17 8.01
N PHE A 152 20.15 7.24 8.63
CA PHE A 152 18.87 6.78 8.14
C PHE A 152 17.86 7.93 8.02
N GLU A 153 17.72 8.74 9.06
CA GLU A 153 16.78 9.87 9.06
C GLU A 153 17.14 10.90 7.99
N THR A 154 18.44 11.14 7.76
CA THR A 154 18.91 12.01 6.67
C THR A 154 18.48 11.47 5.29
N LEU A 155 18.64 10.17 5.05
CA LEU A 155 18.25 9.55 3.79
C LEU A 155 16.72 9.47 3.62
N ALA A 156 15.99 9.14 4.68
CA ALA A 156 14.53 9.12 4.66
C ALA A 156 13.97 10.51 4.37
N LYS A 157 14.59 11.57 4.89
CA LYS A 157 14.22 12.95 4.57
C LYS A 157 14.46 13.27 3.09
N ALA A 158 15.58 12.83 2.52
CA ALA A 158 15.84 13.00 1.08
C ALA A 158 14.79 12.26 0.23
N ASP A 159 14.38 11.05 0.63
CA ASP A 159 13.30 10.31 -0.04
C ASP A 159 11.95 11.05 0.05
N VAL A 160 11.65 11.66 1.20
CA VAL A 160 10.46 12.52 1.38
C VAL A 160 10.49 13.71 0.43
N GLU A 161 11.60 14.45 0.39
CA GLU A 161 11.77 15.62 -0.49
C GLU A 161 11.63 15.23 -1.96
N ALA A 162 12.24 14.12 -2.37
CA ALA A 162 12.13 13.59 -3.73
C ALA A 162 10.68 13.16 -4.06
N SER A 163 9.96 12.57 -3.10
CA SER A 163 8.57 12.15 -3.29
C SER A 163 7.65 13.33 -3.58
N ILE A 164 7.85 14.45 -2.87
CA ILE A 164 7.07 15.68 -3.04
C ILE A 164 7.42 16.35 -4.36
N ALA A 165 8.71 16.45 -4.70
CA ALA A 165 9.16 17.05 -5.95
C ALA A 165 8.71 16.27 -7.20
N ALA A 166 8.40 14.98 -7.04
CA ALA A 166 7.91 14.11 -8.10
C ALA A 166 6.37 14.06 -8.18
N LEU A 167 5.65 14.78 -7.32
CA LEU A 167 4.19 14.86 -7.43
C LEU A 167 3.81 15.59 -8.72
N PRO A 168 2.88 15.06 -9.51
CA PRO A 168 2.40 15.75 -10.68
C PRO A 168 1.52 16.94 -10.28
N GLU A 169 1.38 17.88 -11.21
CA GLU A 169 0.59 19.11 -10.99
C GLU A 169 -0.91 18.83 -10.83
N SER A 170 -1.39 17.66 -11.26
CA SER A 170 -2.79 17.25 -11.11
C SER A 170 -2.92 15.90 -10.40
N PRO A 171 -3.85 15.76 -9.44
CA PRO A 171 -4.25 14.47 -8.88
C PRO A 171 -4.67 13.43 -9.93
N SER A 172 -5.25 13.89 -11.05
CA SER A 172 -5.66 13.02 -12.17
C SER A 172 -4.48 12.42 -12.93
N ASP A 173 -3.27 12.95 -12.75
CA ASP A 173 -2.03 12.38 -13.29
C ASP A 173 -1.43 11.32 -12.34
N LEU A 174 -1.82 11.33 -11.05
CA LEU A 174 -1.51 10.25 -10.11
C LEU A 174 -2.46 9.07 -10.27
N PHE A 175 -3.70 9.34 -10.65
CA PHE A 175 -4.80 8.37 -10.62
C PHE A 175 -5.71 8.51 -11.84
N GLN A 176 -5.92 7.43 -12.57
CA GLN A 176 -7.02 7.34 -13.54
C GLN A 176 -8.26 6.85 -12.80
N PHE A 177 -9.12 7.80 -12.39
CA PHE A 177 -10.31 7.51 -11.60
C PHE A 177 -11.44 6.90 -12.43
N ASN A 178 -12.11 5.89 -11.90
CA ASN A 178 -13.36 5.37 -12.44
C ASN A 178 -14.57 6.00 -11.73
N ALA A 179 -15.72 6.06 -12.43
CA ALA A 179 -16.97 6.63 -11.91
C ALA A 179 -17.53 5.95 -10.63
N LEU A 180 -16.98 4.79 -10.23
CA LEU A 180 -17.33 4.09 -8.98
C LEU A 180 -16.62 4.70 -7.74
N ASP A 181 -15.66 5.62 -7.94
CA ASP A 181 -14.75 6.10 -6.91
C ASP A 181 -14.97 7.58 -6.53
N GLU A 182 -16.08 8.22 -6.94
CA GLU A 182 -16.31 9.67 -6.75
C GLU A 182 -16.11 10.15 -5.30
N GLN A 183 -16.49 9.35 -4.30
CA GLN A 183 -16.32 9.71 -2.88
C GLN A 183 -14.86 9.63 -2.43
N GLN A 184 -14.10 8.63 -2.90
CA GLN A 184 -12.68 8.48 -2.59
C GLN A 184 -11.84 9.51 -3.37
N CYS A 185 -12.23 9.82 -4.60
CA CYS A 185 -11.65 10.87 -5.44
C CYS A 185 -11.75 12.24 -4.74
N LYS A 186 -12.95 12.62 -4.28
CA LYS A 186 -13.15 13.88 -3.53
C LYS A 186 -12.32 13.95 -2.26
N GLN A 187 -12.24 12.88 -1.48
CA GLN A 187 -11.40 12.83 -0.27
C GLN A 187 -9.90 13.01 -0.59
N LEU A 188 -9.44 12.41 -1.69
CA LEU A 188 -8.06 12.52 -2.12
C LEU A 188 -7.73 13.93 -2.64
N GLU A 189 -8.62 14.52 -3.45
CA GLU A 189 -8.53 15.90 -3.92
C GLU A 189 -8.46 16.88 -2.75
N GLU A 190 -9.32 16.72 -1.73
CA GLU A 190 -9.31 17.54 -0.52
C GLU A 190 -7.98 17.43 0.24
N LEU A 191 -7.39 16.23 0.30
CA LEU A 191 -6.11 16.02 1.00
C LEU A 191 -4.91 16.57 0.24
N LEU A 192 -4.89 16.45 -1.08
CA LEU A 192 -3.86 17.04 -1.93
C LEU A 192 -3.96 18.58 -1.87
N ALA A 193 -5.17 19.14 -1.97
CA ALA A 193 -5.40 20.58 -1.83
C ALA A 193 -5.07 21.12 -0.42
N ALA A 194 -5.34 20.32 0.64
CA ALA A 194 -4.93 20.68 2.00
C ALA A 194 -3.41 20.67 2.17
N HIS A 195 -2.68 19.81 1.42
CA HIS A 195 -1.22 19.80 1.42
C HIS A 195 -0.62 21.04 0.76
N GLU A 196 -1.14 21.47 -0.39
CA GLU A 196 -0.69 22.71 -1.07
C GLU A 196 -0.83 23.95 -0.17
N ASN A 197 -1.93 24.04 0.58
CA ASN A 197 -2.16 25.15 1.52
C ASN A 197 -1.15 25.16 2.68
N LEU A 198 -0.74 23.99 3.18
CA LEU A 198 0.29 23.88 4.23
C LEU A 198 1.67 24.31 3.74
N THR A 199 1.99 24.07 2.47
CA THR A 199 3.26 24.49 1.86
C THR A 199 3.26 25.98 1.50
N SER A 200 2.10 26.58 1.21
CA SER A 200 1.96 28.04 0.95
C SER A 200 1.93 28.92 2.21
N MET A 201 1.78 28.32 3.40
CA MET A 201 1.72 29.03 4.69
C MET A 201 3.00 28.88 5.54
N ALA A 202 4.05 28.24 5.00
CA ALA A 202 5.37 28.23 5.64
C ALA A 202 6.11 29.55 5.29
N PRO A 203 6.56 30.33 6.30
CA PRO A 203 7.26 31.60 6.10
C PRO A 203 8.68 31.43 5.54
#